data_AF-A0A7V0UEW3-F1
#
_entry.id   AF-A0A7V0UEW3-F1
#
_cell.length_a   1.000
_cell.length_b   1.000
_cell.length_c   1.000
_cell.angle_alpha   90.00
_cell.angle_beta   90.00
_cell.angle_gamma   90.00
#
_symmetry.space_group_name_H-M   'P 1'
#
loop_
_entity.id
_entity.type
_entity.pdbx_description
1 polymer ?
#
loop_
_entity_poly.entity_id
_entity_poly.type
_entity_poly.pdbx_seq_one_letter_code
_entity_poly.pdbx_strand_id
1 'polypeptide(L)'
;MARRPYNTGRWQRIRSWQLIREPLCRMCDAIGVTRPATDVDHIRPLADGGSFDDPANLRSLCHACHSAVTRAWQQKRPAPLPKIKGADPQTGLPLDPRHPWRRA
;
A
#
# COMPACT_ATOMS: atom_id res chain seq x y z
N MET A 1 5.59 27.31 7.06
CA MET A 1 5.63 25.89 6.62
C MET A 1 4.67 25.10 7.50
N ALA A 2 3.69 24.39 6.92
CA ALA A 2 2.80 23.54 7.72
C ALA A 2 3.63 22.50 8.48
N ARG A 3 3.56 22.50 9.82
CA ARG A 3 4.22 21.49 10.66
C ARG A 3 3.69 20.13 10.24
N ARG A 4 4.51 19.33 9.56
CA ARG A 4 4.13 17.98 9.13
C ARG A 4 4.07 17.11 10.40
N PRO A 5 2.89 16.68 10.87
CA PRO A 5 2.74 16.01 12.17
C PRO A 5 3.32 14.58 12.19
N TYR A 6 3.90 14.12 11.08
CA TYR A 6 4.53 12.81 10.94
C TYR A 6 5.79 12.61 11.79
N ASN A 7 6.46 13.67 12.24
CA ASN A 7 7.63 13.54 13.13
C ASN A 7 7.27 13.58 14.62
N THR A 8 5.98 13.56 14.97
CA THR A 8 5.54 13.63 16.37
C THR A 8 5.58 12.25 17.04
N GLY A 9 5.86 12.21 18.35
CA GLY A 9 5.75 10.97 19.14
C GLY A 9 4.34 10.36 19.11
N ARG A 10 3.31 11.20 18.91
CA ARG A 10 1.93 10.72 18.68
C ARG A 10 1.83 9.87 17.43
N TRP A 11 2.34 10.36 16.29
CA TRP A 11 2.33 9.59 15.04
C TRP A 11 3.18 8.34 15.13
N GLN A 12 4.36 8.41 15.76
CA GLN A 12 5.21 7.24 15.96
C GLN A 12 4.47 6.11 16.71
N ARG A 13 3.72 6.44 17.77
CA ARG A 13 2.88 5.46 18.49
C ARG A 13 1.77 4.87 17.63
N ILE A 14 1.03 5.72 16.90
CA ILE A 14 -0.05 5.27 16.01
C ILE A 14 0.51 4.36 14.91
N ARG A 15 1.62 4.77 14.29
CA ARG A 15 2.31 4.00 13.25
C ARG A 15 2.73 2.63 13.76
N SER A 16 3.36 2.57 14.93
CA SER A 16 3.78 1.29 15.53
C SER A 16 2.57 0.40 15.85
N TRP A 17 1.52 0.96 16.45
CA TRP A 17 0.28 0.21 16.75
C TRP A 17 -0.38 -0.35 15.48
N GLN A 18 -0.47 0.45 14.42
CA GLN A 18 -1.08 0.04 13.17
C GLN A 18 -0.29 -1.07 12.47
N LEU A 19 1.06 -1.00 12.48
CA LEU A 19 1.91 -2.05 11.94
C LEU A 19 1.87 -3.35 12.77
N ILE A 20 1.63 -3.27 14.08
CA ILE A 20 1.40 -4.46 14.91
C ILE A 20 0.03 -5.09 14.60
N ARG A 21 -1.01 -4.26 14.51
CA ARG A 21 -2.39 -4.69 14.23
C ARG A 21 -2.53 -5.31 12.84
N GLU A 22 -1.86 -4.72 11.84
CA GLU A 22 -1.90 -5.17 10.46
C GLU A 22 -0.44 -5.31 9.96
N PRO A 23 0.21 -6.45 10.26
CA PRO A 23 1.63 -6.66 9.97
C PRO A 23 1.92 -6.96 8.50
N LEU A 24 0.90 -7.32 7.73
CA LEU A 24 1.00 -7.60 6.30
C LEU A 24 0.50 -6.43 5.46
N CYS A 25 1.02 -6.32 4.25
CA CYS A 25 0.59 -5.34 3.27
C CYS A 25 -0.83 -5.68 2.79
N ARG A 26 -1.83 -4.86 3.17
CA ARG A 26 -3.25 -5.05 2.82
C ARG A 26 -3.47 -5.33 1.33
N MET A 27 -2.75 -4.62 0.47
CA MET A 27 -2.92 -4.76 -0.97
C MET A 27 -2.30 -6.04 -1.51
N CYS A 28 -1.14 -6.47 -0.98
CA CYS A 28 -0.53 -7.72 -1.41
C CYS A 28 -1.33 -8.91 -0.90
N ASP A 29 -1.81 -8.84 0.34
CA ASP A 29 -2.67 -9.86 0.94
C ASP A 29 -3.96 -10.07 0.12
N ALA A 30 -4.58 -8.98 -0.35
CA ALA A 30 -5.76 -9.02 -1.21
C ALA A 30 -5.56 -9.74 -2.56
N ILE A 31 -4.31 -10.01 -2.96
CA ILE A 31 -3.98 -10.81 -4.16
C ILE A 31 -3.26 -12.12 -3.81
N GLY A 32 -3.33 -12.55 -2.55
CA GLY A 32 -2.71 -13.80 -2.08
C GLY A 32 -1.19 -13.75 -1.94
N VAL A 33 -0.59 -12.56 -1.90
CA VAL A 33 0.86 -12.39 -1.74
C VAL A 33 1.18 -11.94 -0.32
N THR A 34 1.81 -12.82 0.46
CA THR A 34 2.28 -12.48 1.80
C THR A 34 3.50 -11.58 1.73
N ARG A 35 3.36 -10.33 2.17
CA ARG A 35 4.46 -9.36 2.23
C ARG A 35 4.36 -8.50 3.48
N PRO A 36 5.44 -8.31 4.25
CA PRO A 36 5.39 -7.46 5.44
C PRO A 36 5.07 -6.01 5.08
N ALA A 37 4.26 -5.37 5.91
CA ALA A 37 4.05 -3.94 5.84
C ALA A 37 5.19 -3.16 6.50
N THR A 38 5.57 -2.06 5.88
CA THR A 38 6.66 -1.17 6.32
C THR A 38 6.21 0.26 6.50
N ASP A 39 5.09 0.61 5.87
CA ASP A 39 4.57 1.96 5.77
C ASP A 39 3.09 1.96 6.19
N VAL A 40 2.67 3.05 6.83
CA VAL A 40 1.26 3.30 7.16
C VAL A 40 0.78 4.41 6.23
N ASP A 41 -0.29 4.12 5.51
CA ASP A 41 -0.88 4.99 4.49
C ASP A 41 -2.28 5.44 4.92
N HIS A 42 -2.63 6.68 4.57
CA HIS A 42 -3.98 7.19 4.73
C HIS A 42 -4.87 6.72 3.56
N ILE A 43 -5.95 6.01 3.86
CA ILE A 43 -6.89 5.46 2.86
C ILE A 43 -7.49 6.60 2.05
N ARG A 44 -7.99 7.64 2.73
CA ARG A 44 -8.36 8.93 2.15
C ARG A 44 -7.24 9.93 2.43
N PRO A 45 -6.67 10.58 1.41
CA PRO A 45 -5.65 11.61 1.61
C PRO A 45 -6.12 12.72 2.55
N LEU A 46 -5.21 13.25 3.37
CA LEU A 46 -5.53 14.36 4.29
C LEU A 46 -6.02 15.61 3.55
N ALA A 47 -5.44 15.88 2.38
CA ALA A 47 -5.84 17.00 1.52
C ALA A 47 -7.30 16.89 1.06
N ASP A 48 -7.83 15.67 0.99
CA ASP A 48 -9.20 15.39 0.58
C ASP A 48 -10.13 15.23 1.80
N GLY A 49 -9.70 15.58 3.01
CA GLY A 49 -10.49 15.46 4.24
C GLY A 49 -10.36 14.12 4.96
N GLY A 50 -9.33 13.33 4.67
CA GLY A 50 -9.00 12.15 5.46
C GLY A 50 -8.57 12.51 6.89
N SER A 51 -8.99 11.68 7.86
CA SER A 51 -8.54 11.83 9.25
C SER A 51 -7.07 11.43 9.40
N PHE A 52 -6.33 12.16 10.23
CA PHE A 52 -4.89 11.94 10.43
C PHE A 52 -4.57 10.70 11.26
N ASP A 53 -5.37 10.44 12.30
CA ASP A 53 -5.09 9.51 13.38
C ASP A 53 -6.18 8.45 13.57
N ASP A 54 -7.30 8.55 12.86
CA ASP A 54 -8.38 7.57 12.91
C ASP A 54 -7.91 6.22 12.34
N PRO A 55 -7.91 5.14 13.12
CA PRO A 55 -7.59 3.79 12.66
C PRO A 55 -8.39 3.32 11.43
N ALA A 56 -9.60 3.85 11.23
CA ALA A 56 -10.43 3.52 10.06
C ALA A 56 -9.89 4.15 8.77
N ASN A 57 -9.13 5.25 8.86
CA ASN A 57 -8.48 5.88 7.71
C ASN A 57 -7.03 5.40 7.50
N LEU A 58 -6.56 4.40 8.24
CA LEU A 58 -5.18 3.89 8.12
C LEU A 58 -5.15 2.49 7.49
N ARG A 59 -4.12 2.25 6.68
CA ARG A 59 -3.79 0.92 6.17
C ARG A 59 -2.30 0.66 6.19
N SER A 60 -1.93 -0.59 6.46
CA SER A 60 -0.54 -1.03 6.42
C SER A 60 -0.17 -1.52 5.01
N LEU A 61 0.91 -0.97 4.45
CA LEU A 61 1.39 -1.30 3.11
C LEU A 61 2.89 -1.61 3.14
N CYS A 62 3.35 -2.43 2.19
CA CYS A 62 4.77 -2.48 1.85
C CYS A 62 5.17 -1.21 1.09
N HIS A 63 6.45 -0.85 1.15
CA HIS A 63 6.98 0.35 0.50
C HIS A 63 6.61 0.47 -0.99
N ALA A 64 6.65 -0.64 -1.73
CA ALA A 64 6.31 -0.65 -3.16
C ALA A 64 4.84 -0.29 -3.43
N CYS A 65 3.91 -0.81 -2.61
CA CYS A 65 2.49 -0.49 -2.74
C CYS A 65 2.21 0.95 -2.29
N HIS A 66 2.82 1.39 -1.19
CA HIS A 66 2.69 2.76 -0.70
C HIS A 66 3.15 3.80 -1.72
N SER A 67 4.30 3.58 -2.37
CA SER A 67 4.80 4.44 -3.45
C SER A 67 3.84 4.48 -4.65
N ALA A 68 3.29 3.33 -5.06
CA ALA A 68 2.36 3.24 -6.18
C ALA A 68 1.04 3.96 -5.90
N VAL A 69 0.50 3.81 -4.69
CA VAL A 69 -0.67 4.53 -4.18
C VAL A 69 -0.43 6.04 -4.17
N THR A 70 0.68 6.47 -3.56
CA THR A 70 1.05 7.90 -3.48
C THR A 70 1.08 8.53 -4.86
N ARG A 71 1.68 7.85 -5.83
CA ARG A 71 1.70 8.32 -7.23
C ARG A 71 0.31 8.39 -7.85
N ALA A 72 -0.56 7.42 -7.57
CA ALA A 72 -1.93 7.46 -8.08
C ALA A 72 -2.72 8.64 -7.50
N TRP A 73 -2.59 8.92 -6.20
CA TRP A 73 -3.19 10.10 -5.58
C TRP A 73 -2.70 11.41 -6.19
N GLN A 74 -1.39 11.55 -6.40
CA GLN A 74 -0.81 12.73 -7.07
C GLN A 74 -1.37 12.93 -8.50
N GLN A 75 -1.67 11.82 -9.19
CA GLN A 75 -2.27 11.83 -10.53
C GLN A 75 -3.80 11.89 -10.51
N LYS A 76 -4.43 11.97 -9.33
CA LYS A 76 -5.90 11.88 -9.16
C LYS A 76 -6.50 10.63 -9.82
N ARG A 77 -5.79 9.51 -9.72
CA ARG A 77 -6.18 8.19 -10.24
C ARG A 77 -6.53 7.27 -9.07
N PRO A 78 -7.36 6.24 -9.29
CA PRO A 78 -7.61 5.21 -8.28
C PRO A 78 -6.31 4.49 -7.91
N ALA A 79 -6.24 4.02 -6.66
CA ALA A 79 -5.12 3.20 -6.19
C ALA A 79 -4.91 1.99 -7.11
N PRO A 80 -3.67 1.73 -7.57
CA PRO A 80 -3.41 0.66 -8.52
C PRO A 80 -3.47 -0.70 -7.82
N LEU A 81 -3.89 -1.73 -8.53
CA LEU A 81 -3.71 -3.10 -8.04
C LEU A 81 -2.22 -3.46 -8.02
N PRO A 82 -1.73 -4.23 -7.03
CA PRO A 82 -0.36 -4.72 -7.09
C PRO A 82 -0.15 -5.60 -8.31
N LYS A 83 1.08 -5.56 -8.83
CA LYS A 83 1.52 -6.42 -9.93
C LYS A 83 2.12 -7.68 -9.33
N ILE A 84 1.69 -8.85 -9.81
CA ILE A 84 2.34 -10.12 -9.46
C ILE A 84 3.64 -10.19 -10.27
N LYS A 85 4.77 -10.33 -9.58
CA LYS A 85 6.08 -10.43 -10.23
C LYS A 85 6.50 -11.88 -10.35
N GLY A 86 7.26 -12.18 -11.40
CA GLY A 86 7.84 -13.51 -11.64
C GLY A 86 7.25 -14.18 -12.88
N ALA A 87 7.88 -15.29 -13.24
CA ALA A 87 7.43 -16.21 -14.27
C ALA A 87 7.27 -17.61 -13.67
N ASP A 88 6.32 -18.36 -14.20
CA ASP A 88 6.13 -19.77 -13.90
C ASP A 88 7.37 -20.57 -14.38
N PRO A 89 8.03 -21.33 -13.49
CA PRO A 89 9.22 -22.10 -13.86
C PRO A 89 8.99 -23.18 -14.93
N GLN A 90 7.76 -23.69 -15.05
CA GLN A 90 7.44 -24.76 -16.00
C GLN A 90 7.05 -24.20 -17.37
N THR A 91 6.20 -23.17 -17.38
CA THR A 91 5.66 -22.62 -18.63
C THR A 91 6.44 -21.40 -19.15
N GLY A 92 7.27 -20.78 -18.31
CA GLY A 92 7.98 -19.53 -18.62
C GLY A 92 7.06 -18.30 -18.69
N LEU A 93 5.74 -18.49 -18.50
CA LEU A 93 4.77 -17.41 -18.61
C LEU A 93 4.75 -16.54 -17.34
N PRO A 94 4.46 -15.24 -17.45
CA PRO A 94 4.32 -14.37 -16.29
C PRO A 94 3.27 -14.88 -15.29
N LEU A 95 3.56 -14.72 -14.00
CA LEU A 95 2.64 -15.13 -12.93
C LEU A 95 1.40 -14.23 -12.82
N ASP A 96 1.46 -12.97 -13.27
CA ASP A 96 0.28 -12.08 -13.29
C ASP A 96 -0.71 -12.53 -14.38
N PRO A 97 -1.94 -12.93 -14.03
CA PRO A 97 -2.96 -13.33 -15.01
C PRO A 97 -3.33 -12.22 -16.01
N ARG A 98 -3.04 -10.96 -15.67
CA ARG A 98 -3.33 -9.79 -16.51
C ARG A 98 -2.15 -9.38 -17.37
N HIS A 99 -1.01 -10.07 -17.26
CA HIS A 99 0.16 -9.75 -18.07
C HIS A 99 -0.15 -9.97 -19.55
N PRO A 100 0.17 -9.03 -20.47
CA PRO A 100 -0.13 -9.16 -21.89
C PRO A 100 0.39 -10.47 -22.52
N TRP A 101 1.58 -10.89 -22.12
CA TRP A 101 2.21 -12.14 -22.61
C TRP A 101 1.56 -13.43 -22.10
N ARG A 102 0.68 -13.37 -21.10
CA ARG A 102 -0.05 -14.54 -20.58
C ARG A 102 -1.43 -14.71 -21.23
N ARG A 103 -1.82 -13.77 -22.08
CA ARG A 103 -3.12 -13.71 -22.76
C ARG A 103 -3.03 -14.00 -24.26
N ALA A 104 -1.84 -14.36 -24.75
CA ALA A 104 -1.58 -14.72 -26.14
C ALA A 104 -1.63 -16.24 -26.30
#